data_AF-A0A2E4STM3-F1
#
_entry.id   AF-A0A2E4STM3-F1
#
_cell.length_a   1.000
_cell.length_b   1.000
_cell.length_c   1.000
_cell.angle_alpha   90.00
_cell.angle_beta   90.00
_cell.angle_gamma   90.00
#
_symmetry.space_group_name_H-M   'P 1'
#
loop_
_entity.id
_entity.type
_entity.pdbx_description
1 polymer ?
#
loop_
_entity_poly.entity_id
_entity_poly.type
_entity_poly.pdbx_seq_one_letter_code
_entity_poly.pdbx_strand_id
1 'polypeptide(L)'
;MSQETKPPAQAAGRQDLNPAQKAVLDELGAMASDRPEFDEDVGSHLRAALETVLEPHLDNLPSNEDVYLNKHRLGQVHGCETKFLTEEAEEFEWRVPIARGSVVHKAIELAVHWRREFEPPTLVDEALARLEAEDRGLGHWLQGVSEAERAELRSLAVDSFTKFLECWPPLRPAWRPVTESRLRAELCDGRVILDGKVDLSLGTAHGRTAGKVIVDFKTGTSLPVHREDLRFYAVVETLRIGVPPRMLSSYYLDRGHPVSETVSLETLEATVARVADGVGRLVELRHGGRTPNRVPGPPCRWCPAYDDCDVGQAHRTEFDDD
;
A
#
# COMPACT_ATOMS: atom_id res chain seq x y z
N MET A 1 34.59 -30.58 40.48
CA MET A 1 33.13 -30.46 40.33
C MET A 1 32.84 -29.04 39.89
N SER A 2 32.96 -28.81 38.58
CA SER A 2 32.66 -27.51 37.96
C SER A 2 31.18 -27.51 37.61
N GLN A 3 30.42 -26.59 38.21
CA GLN A 3 29.04 -26.35 37.81
C GLN A 3 29.06 -25.44 36.58
N GLU A 4 28.75 -26.00 35.42
CA GLU A 4 28.45 -25.25 34.21
C GLU A 4 27.17 -24.44 34.41
N THR A 5 27.29 -23.12 34.39
CA THR A 5 26.17 -22.20 34.24
C THR A 5 25.58 -22.34 32.84
N LYS A 6 24.39 -22.94 32.78
CA LYS A 6 23.53 -23.02 31.59
C LYS A 6 23.10 -21.59 31.18
N PRO A 7 23.23 -21.18 29.91
CA PRO A 7 22.74 -19.87 29.47
C PRO A 7 21.20 -19.84 29.57
N PRO A 8 20.57 -18.68 29.85
CA PRO A 8 19.12 -18.60 29.88
C PRO A 8 18.59 -18.85 28.46
N ALA A 9 17.87 -19.97 28.32
CA ALA A 9 17.09 -20.26 27.14
C ALA A 9 16.01 -19.18 26.99
N GLN A 10 15.93 -18.62 25.79
CA GLN A 10 14.88 -17.69 25.35
C GLN A 10 13.50 -18.30 25.59
N ALA A 11 12.91 -18.00 26.74
CA ALA A 11 11.48 -18.09 26.99
C ALA A 11 10.95 -16.65 26.95
N ALA A 12 10.91 -16.05 25.75
CA ALA A 12 10.07 -14.89 25.53
C ALA A 12 8.62 -15.38 25.62
N GLY A 13 8.04 -15.26 26.82
CA GLY A 13 6.70 -15.71 27.14
C GLY A 13 5.67 -15.11 26.17
N ARG A 14 4.51 -15.76 26.08
CA ARG A 14 3.27 -15.08 25.72
C ARG A 14 3.18 -13.81 26.58
N GLN A 15 3.57 -12.66 26.04
CA GLN A 15 3.23 -11.38 26.61
C GLN A 15 1.70 -11.35 26.68
N ASP A 16 1.15 -10.90 27.81
CA ASP A 16 -0.28 -10.64 27.94
C ASP A 16 -0.63 -9.53 26.95
N LEU A 17 -1.06 -9.93 25.76
CA LEU A 17 -1.47 -9.01 24.71
C LEU A 17 -2.64 -8.20 25.22
N ASN A 18 -2.60 -6.90 24.98
CA ASN A 18 -3.75 -6.06 25.28
C ASN A 18 -4.92 -6.38 24.33
N PRO A 19 -6.14 -5.90 24.61
CA PRO A 19 -7.31 -6.19 23.79
C PRO A 19 -7.16 -5.83 22.30
N ALA A 20 -6.50 -4.70 21.97
CA ALA A 20 -6.30 -4.28 20.58
C ALA A 20 -5.36 -5.23 19.83
N GLN A 21 -4.24 -5.60 20.45
CA GLN A 21 -3.29 -6.56 19.89
C GLN A 21 -3.91 -7.94 19.70
N LYS A 22 -4.75 -8.38 20.65
CA LYS A 22 -5.49 -9.63 20.53
C LYS A 22 -6.50 -9.58 19.39
N ALA A 23 -7.24 -8.49 19.23
CA ALA A 23 -8.18 -8.33 18.12
C ALA A 23 -7.49 -8.44 16.75
N VAL A 24 -6.29 -7.87 16.59
CA VAL A 24 -5.50 -8.02 15.36
C VAL A 24 -5.12 -9.49 15.12
N LEU A 25 -4.71 -10.22 16.16
CA LEU A 25 -4.37 -11.63 16.00
C LEU A 25 -5.58 -12.52 15.70
N ASP A 26 -6.72 -12.23 16.34
CA ASP A 26 -7.95 -12.99 16.12
C ASP A 26 -8.47 -12.78 14.68
N GLU A 27 -8.32 -11.57 14.14
CA GLU A 27 -8.71 -11.23 12.75
C GLU A 27 -7.71 -11.80 11.71
N LEU A 28 -6.41 -11.54 11.89
CA LEU A 28 -5.38 -11.84 10.89
C LEU A 28 -4.70 -13.20 11.08
N GLY A 29 -4.96 -13.89 12.19
CA GLY A 29 -4.50 -15.24 12.43
C GLY A 29 -5.30 -16.28 11.65
N ALA A 30 -4.66 -17.40 11.28
CA ALA A 30 -5.36 -18.58 10.79
C ALA A 30 -4.54 -19.84 11.03
N MET A 31 -5.22 -20.90 11.47
CA MET A 31 -4.65 -22.25 11.53
C MET A 31 -4.45 -22.76 10.11
N ALA A 32 -3.56 -23.74 9.93
CA ALA A 32 -3.30 -24.30 8.61
C ALA A 32 -4.55 -24.94 7.97
N SER A 33 -5.43 -25.53 8.79
CA SER A 33 -6.69 -26.16 8.37
C SER A 33 -7.72 -25.19 7.79
N ASP A 34 -7.64 -23.91 8.16
CA ASP A 34 -8.65 -22.91 7.83
C ASP A 34 -8.25 -22.06 6.61
N ARG A 35 -7.10 -22.39 6.01
CA ARG A 35 -6.54 -21.65 4.88
C ARG A 35 -7.13 -22.17 3.57
N PRO A 36 -7.57 -21.28 2.67
CA PRO A 36 -8.11 -21.69 1.39
C PRO A 36 -7.02 -22.29 0.50
N GLU A 37 -7.40 -23.30 -0.27
CA GLU A 37 -6.62 -23.80 -1.40
C GLU A 37 -7.15 -23.16 -2.69
N PHE A 38 -6.25 -22.91 -3.63
CA PHE A 38 -6.57 -22.43 -4.96
C PHE A 38 -6.18 -23.46 -6.03
N ASP A 39 -6.75 -23.35 -7.21
CA ASP A 39 -6.38 -24.21 -8.33
C ASP A 39 -4.93 -23.94 -8.77
N GLU A 40 -4.28 -24.95 -9.33
CA GLU A 40 -2.84 -24.91 -9.69
C GLU A 40 -2.53 -23.85 -10.76
N ASP A 41 -3.51 -23.54 -11.60
CA ASP A 41 -3.38 -22.66 -12.76
C ASP A 41 -3.89 -21.24 -12.52
N VAL A 42 -4.34 -20.88 -11.30
CA VAL A 42 -4.90 -19.54 -11.01
C VAL A 42 -3.98 -18.41 -11.45
N GLY A 43 -2.67 -18.51 -11.20
CA GLY A 43 -1.71 -17.50 -11.61
C GLY A 43 -1.58 -17.37 -13.13
N SER A 44 -1.49 -18.49 -13.84
CA SER A 44 -1.42 -18.50 -15.32
C SER A 44 -2.73 -18.06 -15.96
N HIS A 45 -3.87 -18.41 -15.36
CA HIS A 45 -5.20 -18.02 -15.83
C HIS A 45 -5.39 -16.51 -15.75
N LEU A 46 -5.09 -15.90 -14.59
CA LEU A 46 -5.18 -14.44 -14.42
C LEU A 46 -4.22 -13.68 -15.33
N ARG A 47 -3.01 -14.21 -15.55
CA ARG A 47 -2.05 -13.64 -16.51
C ARG A 47 -2.62 -13.64 -17.92
N ALA A 48 -3.08 -14.79 -18.41
CA ALA A 48 -3.63 -14.92 -19.74
C ALA A 48 -4.87 -14.01 -19.94
N ALA A 49 -5.73 -13.92 -18.92
CA ALA A 49 -6.88 -13.02 -18.93
C ALA A 49 -6.46 -11.55 -19.05
N LEU A 50 -5.46 -11.10 -18.28
CA LEU A 50 -4.92 -9.75 -18.39
C LEU A 50 -4.32 -9.51 -19.78
N GLU A 51 -3.39 -10.35 -20.23
CA GLU A 51 -2.68 -10.15 -21.50
C GLU A 51 -3.63 -10.13 -22.69
N THR A 52 -4.64 -11.02 -22.72
CA THR A 52 -5.66 -11.05 -23.78
C THR A 52 -6.43 -9.73 -23.89
N VAL A 53 -6.78 -9.11 -22.76
CA VAL A 53 -7.54 -7.84 -22.76
C VAL A 53 -6.61 -6.65 -23.02
N LEU A 54 -5.37 -6.72 -22.57
CA LEU A 54 -4.40 -5.64 -22.71
C LEU A 54 -3.86 -5.49 -24.13
N GLU A 55 -3.63 -6.60 -24.84
CA GLU A 55 -3.02 -6.64 -26.17
C GLU A 55 -3.60 -5.59 -27.15
N PRO A 56 -4.93 -5.48 -27.35
CA PRO A 56 -5.50 -4.49 -28.28
C PRO A 56 -5.25 -3.03 -27.88
N HIS A 57 -5.10 -2.74 -26.59
CA HIS A 57 -4.80 -1.38 -26.15
C HIS A 57 -3.37 -0.98 -26.51
N LEU A 58 -2.44 -1.94 -26.57
CA LEU A 58 -1.03 -1.69 -26.83
C LEU A 58 -0.71 -1.34 -28.29
N ASP A 59 -1.63 -1.60 -29.21
CA ASP A 59 -1.53 -1.20 -30.63
C ASP A 59 -1.42 0.33 -30.79
N ASN A 60 -2.03 1.09 -29.87
CA ASN A 60 -1.97 2.56 -29.86
C ASN A 60 -0.76 3.11 -29.10
N LEU A 61 0.01 2.26 -28.42
CA LEU A 61 1.15 2.67 -27.60
C LEU A 61 2.45 2.61 -28.43
N PRO A 62 3.21 3.72 -28.58
CA PRO A 62 4.46 3.73 -29.33
C PRO A 62 5.44 2.63 -28.89
N SER A 63 6.19 2.05 -29.81
CA SER A 63 7.09 0.91 -29.55
C SER A 63 8.22 1.20 -28.55
N ASN A 64 8.51 2.47 -28.29
CA ASN A 64 9.52 2.94 -27.35
C ASN A 64 8.92 3.37 -26.00
N GLU A 65 7.63 3.10 -25.77
CA GLU A 65 6.91 3.45 -24.55
C GLU A 65 6.25 2.22 -23.93
N ASP A 66 6.26 2.22 -22.59
CA ASP A 66 5.67 1.18 -21.74
C ASP A 66 4.65 1.80 -20.78
N VAL A 67 3.64 1.01 -20.39
CA VAL A 67 2.68 1.41 -19.37
C VAL A 67 3.19 0.99 -18.00
N TYR A 68 3.44 1.98 -17.14
CA TYR A 68 3.71 1.77 -15.72
C TYR A 68 2.43 2.02 -14.91
N LEU A 69 1.99 1.01 -14.17
CA LEU A 69 0.79 1.07 -13.35
C LEU A 69 1.09 0.65 -11.91
N ASN A 70 0.76 1.55 -10.99
CA ASN A 70 0.71 1.27 -9.55
C ASN A 70 -0.68 1.56 -9.00
N LYS A 71 -0.93 1.20 -7.73
CA LYS A 71 -2.22 1.41 -7.07
C LYS A 71 -2.71 2.86 -7.13
N HIS A 72 -1.81 3.83 -6.99
CA HIS A 72 -2.15 5.26 -6.97
C HIS A 72 -2.64 5.73 -8.33
N ARG A 73 -1.87 5.45 -9.40
CA ARG A 73 -2.26 5.78 -10.78
C ARG A 73 -3.55 5.08 -11.19
N LEU A 74 -3.72 3.82 -10.77
CA LEU A 74 -4.94 3.08 -11.01
C LEU A 74 -6.15 3.74 -10.32
N GLY A 75 -6.01 4.15 -9.06
CA GLY A 75 -7.06 4.88 -8.35
C GLY A 75 -7.39 6.24 -8.99
N GLN A 76 -6.38 6.99 -9.43
CA GLN A 76 -6.56 8.31 -10.03
C GLN A 76 -7.27 8.25 -11.39
N VAL A 77 -6.85 7.34 -12.29
CA VAL A 77 -7.43 7.24 -13.64
C VAL A 77 -8.89 6.77 -13.62
N HIS A 78 -9.27 5.95 -12.63
CA HIS A 78 -10.66 5.53 -12.41
C HIS A 78 -11.51 6.58 -11.69
N GLY A 79 -10.88 7.57 -11.06
CA GLY A 79 -11.56 8.70 -10.43
C GLY A 79 -11.94 9.76 -11.46
N CYS A 80 -11.20 10.87 -11.45
CA CYS A 80 -11.39 11.98 -12.38
C CYS A 80 -10.17 12.10 -13.29
N GLU A 81 -10.33 11.74 -14.56
CA GLU A 81 -9.28 11.73 -15.59
C GLU A 81 -8.71 13.14 -15.82
N THR A 82 -9.55 14.18 -15.74
CA THR A 82 -9.07 15.59 -15.80
C THR A 82 -8.13 15.92 -14.65
N LYS A 83 -8.51 15.52 -13.42
CA LYS A 83 -7.65 15.72 -12.23
C LYS A 83 -6.36 14.93 -12.37
N PHE A 84 -6.44 13.67 -12.79
CA PHE A 84 -5.28 12.81 -13.02
C PHE A 84 -4.28 13.45 -14.00
N LEU A 85 -4.74 13.94 -15.15
CA LEU A 85 -3.87 14.58 -16.14
C LEU A 85 -3.25 15.89 -15.62
N THR A 86 -4.01 16.66 -14.83
CA THR A 86 -3.50 17.91 -14.26
C THR A 86 -2.43 17.62 -13.21
N GLU A 87 -2.65 16.65 -12.33
CA GLU A 87 -1.67 16.24 -11.31
C GLU A 87 -0.41 15.62 -11.93
N GLU A 88 -0.51 14.89 -13.04
CA GLU A 88 0.66 14.38 -13.77
C GLU A 88 1.51 15.48 -14.42
N ALA A 89 0.90 16.63 -14.71
CA ALA A 89 1.61 17.78 -15.28
C ALA A 89 2.26 18.68 -14.21
N GLU A 90 1.83 18.57 -12.95
CA GLU A 90 2.36 19.34 -11.83
C GLU A 90 3.59 18.68 -11.20
N GLU A 91 4.50 19.51 -10.70
CA GLU A 91 5.61 19.02 -9.89
C GLU A 91 5.10 18.62 -8.51
N PHE A 92 5.34 17.37 -8.12
CA PHE A 92 4.99 16.88 -6.79
C PHE A 92 5.77 17.64 -5.70
N GLU A 93 5.03 18.12 -4.69
CA GLU A 93 5.60 18.84 -3.55
C GLU A 93 5.41 18.05 -2.24
N TRP A 94 6.49 17.88 -1.49
CA TRP A 94 6.43 17.31 -0.15
C TRP A 94 5.86 18.30 0.86
N ARG A 95 5.02 17.80 1.75
CA ARG A 95 4.49 18.53 2.91
C ARG A 95 4.45 17.60 4.11
N VAL A 96 4.45 18.18 5.32
CA VAL A 96 4.42 17.44 6.59
C VAL A 96 3.40 16.29 6.61
N PRO A 97 2.12 16.47 6.18
CA PRO A 97 1.15 15.37 6.21
C PRO A 97 1.51 14.19 5.31
N ILE A 98 2.18 14.45 4.18
CA ILE A 98 2.59 13.42 3.20
C ILE A 98 3.85 12.71 3.69
N ALA A 99 4.86 13.49 4.13
CA ALA A 99 6.12 12.98 4.66
C ALA A 99 5.91 12.08 5.90
N ARG A 100 4.93 12.40 6.74
CA ARG A 100 4.59 11.64 7.95
C ARG A 100 4.42 10.14 7.68
N GLY A 101 3.72 9.78 6.62
CA GLY A 101 3.50 8.36 6.28
C GLY A 101 4.82 7.61 6.04
N SER A 102 5.72 8.22 5.27
CA SER A 102 7.03 7.64 4.96
C SER A 102 7.91 7.48 6.20
N VAL A 103 7.91 8.47 7.11
CA VAL A 103 8.66 8.38 8.38
C VAL A 103 8.11 7.25 9.25
N VAL A 104 6.78 7.13 9.37
CA VAL A 104 6.14 6.07 10.17
C VAL A 104 6.43 4.68 9.58
N HIS A 105 6.30 4.51 8.27
CA HIS A 105 6.62 3.24 7.60
C HIS A 105 8.08 2.85 7.80
N LYS A 106 9.01 3.81 7.69
CA LYS A 106 10.44 3.58 7.97
C LYS A 106 10.67 3.22 9.44
N ALA A 107 9.99 3.85 10.39
CA ALA A 107 10.09 3.51 11.81
C ALA A 107 9.57 2.08 12.09
N ILE A 108 8.46 1.68 11.45
CA ILE A 108 7.94 0.30 11.53
C ILE A 108 8.95 -0.69 10.95
N GLU A 109 9.49 -0.42 9.76
CA GLU A 109 10.55 -1.24 9.13
C GLU A 109 11.75 -1.44 10.08
N LEU A 110 12.25 -0.35 10.68
CA LEU A 110 13.34 -0.43 11.65
C LEU A 110 12.95 -1.27 12.87
N ALA A 111 11.75 -1.05 13.42
CA ALA A 111 11.26 -1.75 14.61
C ALA A 111 11.19 -3.27 14.42
N VAL A 112 10.76 -3.75 13.25
CA VAL A 112 10.68 -5.19 12.93
C VAL A 112 12.05 -5.87 13.02
N HIS A 113 13.12 -5.14 12.69
CA HIS A 113 14.48 -5.68 12.62
C HIS A 113 15.39 -5.19 13.76
N TRP A 114 14.87 -4.37 14.67
CA TRP A 114 15.64 -3.80 15.77
C TRP A 114 15.95 -4.86 16.82
N ARG A 115 17.22 -4.93 17.25
CA ARG A 115 17.71 -5.99 18.15
C ARG A 115 17.75 -5.59 19.62
N ARG A 116 17.52 -4.31 19.92
CA ARG A 116 17.63 -3.73 21.27
C ARG A 116 16.27 -3.23 21.72
N GLU A 117 16.14 -2.91 23.00
CA GLU A 117 15.03 -2.07 23.44
C GLU A 117 15.16 -0.68 22.82
N PHE A 118 14.02 -0.03 22.61
CA PHE A 118 13.94 1.29 22.00
C PHE A 118 12.76 2.06 22.57
N GLU A 119 12.89 3.38 22.56
CA GLU A 119 11.79 4.30 22.80
C GLU A 119 11.22 4.76 21.44
N PRO A 120 9.89 4.96 21.31
CA PRO A 120 9.28 5.36 20.04
C PRO A 120 9.93 6.60 19.40
N PRO A 121 10.24 7.69 20.16
CA PRO A 121 10.92 8.85 19.60
C PRO A 121 12.30 8.53 19.01
N THR A 122 13.05 7.62 19.62
CA THR A 122 14.38 7.22 19.15
C THR A 122 14.32 6.55 17.79
N LEU A 123 13.36 5.63 17.55
CA LEU A 123 13.23 5.00 16.22
C LEU A 123 12.68 5.95 15.17
N VAL A 124 11.85 6.93 15.56
CA VAL A 124 11.42 7.99 14.63
C VAL A 124 12.60 8.88 14.23
N ASP A 125 13.48 9.23 15.18
CA ASP A 125 14.70 10.00 14.89
C ASP A 125 15.64 9.23 13.97
N GLU A 126 15.82 7.92 14.19
CA GLU A 126 16.58 7.04 13.29
C GLU A 126 15.94 6.96 11.89
N ALA A 127 14.61 6.87 11.82
CA ALA A 127 13.89 6.85 10.55
C ALA A 127 14.09 8.16 9.77
N LEU A 128 13.95 9.31 10.44
CA LEU A 128 14.21 10.63 9.86
C LEU A 128 15.65 10.73 9.34
N ALA A 129 16.64 10.36 10.16
CA ALA A 129 18.05 10.41 9.76
C ALA A 129 18.35 9.54 8.51
N ARG A 130 17.70 8.36 8.40
CA ARG A 130 17.85 7.48 7.24
C ARG A 130 17.23 8.06 5.97
N LEU A 131 16.04 8.66 6.10
CA LEU A 131 15.34 9.27 4.97
C LEU A 131 16.03 10.55 4.50
N GLU A 132 16.53 11.37 5.44
CA GLU A 132 17.27 12.60 5.16
C GLU A 132 18.60 12.37 4.43
N ALA A 133 19.20 11.18 4.61
CA ALA A 133 20.41 10.79 3.90
C ALA A 133 20.19 10.46 2.41
N GLU A 134 18.94 10.46 1.92
CA GLU A 134 18.64 10.28 0.49
C GLU A 134 18.72 11.63 -0.25
N ASP A 135 19.57 11.73 -1.28
CA ASP A 135 19.80 12.99 -2.02
C ASP A 135 18.65 13.43 -2.97
N ARG A 136 17.46 12.84 -2.84
CA ARG A 136 16.32 13.10 -3.73
C ARG A 136 14.98 12.97 -3.02
N GLY A 137 13.95 13.57 -3.60
CA GLY A 137 12.58 13.44 -3.11
C GLY A 137 12.45 13.86 -1.65
N LEU A 138 12.00 12.93 -0.80
CA LEU A 138 11.77 13.20 0.62
C LEU A 138 13.05 13.62 1.35
N GLY A 139 14.19 12.99 1.07
CA GLY A 139 15.43 13.31 1.77
C GLY A 139 15.92 14.72 1.46
N HIS A 140 15.91 15.12 0.18
CA HIS A 140 16.19 16.50 -0.22
C HIS A 140 15.21 17.51 0.42
N TRP A 141 13.91 17.18 0.48
CA TRP A 141 12.95 18.05 1.18
C TRP A 141 13.27 18.16 2.68
N LEU A 142 13.55 17.05 3.36
CA LEU A 142 13.92 17.02 4.79
C LEU A 142 15.16 17.88 5.08
N GLN A 143 16.15 17.92 4.18
CA GLN A 143 17.33 18.77 4.32
C GLN A 143 17.00 20.28 4.30
N GLY A 144 15.87 20.67 3.70
CA GLY A 144 15.44 22.05 3.52
C GLY A 144 14.26 22.51 4.37
N VAL A 145 13.58 21.62 5.10
CA VAL A 145 12.42 22.01 5.94
C VAL A 145 12.84 22.92 7.08
N SER A 146 11.91 23.79 7.51
CA SER A 146 12.12 24.61 8.70
C SER A 146 12.17 23.77 9.98
N GLU A 147 12.78 24.31 11.03
CA GLU A 147 12.79 23.66 12.35
C GLU A 147 11.37 23.41 12.89
N ALA A 148 10.43 24.31 12.58
CA ALA A 148 9.03 24.15 12.97
C ALA A 148 8.36 22.97 12.26
N GLU A 149 8.52 22.85 10.94
CA GLU A 149 7.98 21.72 10.18
C GLU A 149 8.64 20.39 10.57
N ARG A 150 9.95 20.41 10.87
CA ARG A 150 10.66 19.23 11.37
C ARG A 150 10.11 18.78 12.72
N ALA A 151 9.90 19.72 13.64
CA ALA A 151 9.32 19.43 14.96
C ALA A 151 7.88 18.89 14.84
N GLU A 152 7.07 19.47 13.96
CA GLU A 152 5.71 19.00 13.68
C GLU A 152 5.70 17.59 13.09
N LEU A 153 6.48 17.35 12.03
CA LEU A 153 6.62 16.05 11.39
C LEU A 153 7.04 14.97 12.39
N ARG A 154 8.06 15.28 13.20
CA ARG A 154 8.53 14.38 14.26
C ARG A 154 7.42 14.08 15.25
N SER A 155 6.72 15.09 15.76
CA SER A 155 5.62 14.91 16.71
C SER A 155 4.52 14.00 16.16
N LEU A 156 4.09 14.23 14.91
CA LEU A 156 3.05 13.44 14.26
C LEU A 156 3.49 11.99 13.98
N ALA A 157 4.77 11.80 13.62
CA ALA A 157 5.32 10.47 13.39
C ALA A 157 5.46 9.68 14.70
N VAL A 158 5.91 10.31 15.80
CA VAL A 158 5.98 9.69 17.13
C VAL A 158 4.60 9.26 17.61
N ASP A 159 3.59 10.11 17.48
CA ASP A 159 2.20 9.75 17.85
C ASP A 159 1.71 8.54 17.05
N SER A 160 1.85 8.57 15.73
CA SER A 160 1.39 7.48 14.85
C SER A 160 2.13 6.16 15.12
N PHE A 161 3.44 6.22 15.32
CA PHE A 161 4.26 5.05 15.58
C PHE A 161 4.01 4.48 16.99
N THR A 162 3.76 5.33 17.98
CA THR A 162 3.38 4.88 19.33
C THR A 162 2.06 4.12 19.29
N LYS A 163 1.04 4.65 18.60
CA LYS A 163 -0.24 3.95 18.38
C LYS A 163 -0.06 2.60 17.70
N PHE A 164 0.84 2.50 16.73
CA PHE A 164 1.20 1.21 16.12
C PHE A 164 1.72 0.23 17.17
N LEU A 165 2.68 0.61 18.01
CA LEU A 165 3.26 -0.27 19.03
C LEU A 165 2.25 -0.70 20.09
N GLU A 166 1.33 0.20 20.46
CA GLU A 166 0.28 -0.08 21.43
C GLU A 166 -0.79 -1.02 20.87
N CYS A 167 -1.17 -0.90 19.59
CA CYS A 167 -2.30 -1.64 19.04
C CYS A 167 -1.91 -2.86 18.19
N TRP A 168 -0.72 -2.88 17.59
CA TRP A 168 -0.26 -3.98 16.76
C TRP A 168 0.49 -5.04 17.59
N PRO A 169 0.20 -6.33 17.44
CA PRO A 169 0.86 -7.38 18.21
C PRO A 169 2.34 -7.46 17.83
N PRO A 170 3.25 -7.70 18.80
CA PRO A 170 4.66 -7.90 18.52
C PRO A 170 4.88 -8.97 17.45
N LEU A 171 5.55 -8.58 16.37
CA LEU A 171 5.78 -9.44 15.21
C LEU A 171 6.73 -10.59 15.58
N ARG A 172 6.28 -11.82 15.36
CA ARG A 172 7.07 -13.02 15.66
C ARG A 172 7.84 -13.47 14.42
N PRO A 173 9.11 -13.91 14.56
CA PRO A 173 9.88 -14.45 13.42
C PRO A 173 9.16 -15.60 12.69
N ALA A 174 8.40 -16.43 13.42
CA ALA A 174 7.62 -17.53 12.85
C ALA A 174 6.53 -17.07 11.88
N TRP A 175 6.09 -15.82 11.96
CA TRP A 175 5.12 -15.22 11.02
C TRP A 175 5.77 -14.72 9.74
N ARG A 176 7.11 -14.78 9.62
CA ARG A 176 7.87 -14.32 8.46
C ARG A 176 7.49 -12.89 8.03
N PRO A 177 7.57 -11.89 8.94
CA PRO A 177 7.27 -10.51 8.58
C PRO A 177 8.27 -10.00 7.56
N VAL A 178 7.77 -9.39 6.49
CA VAL A 178 8.57 -8.67 5.49
C VAL A 178 7.93 -7.31 5.28
N THR A 179 8.65 -6.25 5.64
CA THR A 179 8.23 -4.86 5.47
C THR A 179 8.74 -4.28 4.16
N GLU A 180 8.03 -3.29 3.62
CA GLU A 180 8.44 -2.51 2.44
C GLU A 180 8.79 -3.38 1.21
N SER A 181 8.10 -4.52 1.06
CA SER A 181 8.39 -5.51 0.03
C SER A 181 7.89 -5.05 -1.34
N ARG A 182 8.79 -5.00 -2.31
CA ARG A 182 8.43 -4.64 -3.70
C ARG A 182 7.73 -5.80 -4.39
N LEU A 183 6.65 -5.47 -5.08
CA LEU A 183 5.90 -6.33 -5.98
C LEU A 183 6.10 -5.83 -7.41
N ARG A 184 6.28 -6.75 -8.36
CA ARG A 184 6.40 -6.43 -9.78
C ARG A 184 5.86 -7.59 -10.60
N ALA A 185 5.04 -7.28 -11.59
CA ALA A 185 4.65 -8.20 -12.65
C ALA A 185 4.80 -7.48 -14.00
N GLU A 186 5.44 -8.16 -14.94
CA GLU A 186 5.59 -7.72 -16.33
C GLU A 186 4.63 -8.54 -17.19
N LEU A 187 3.88 -7.86 -18.04
CA LEU A 187 2.83 -8.42 -18.91
C LEU A 187 3.11 -7.96 -20.35
N CYS A 188 2.63 -8.73 -21.32
CA CYS A 188 2.75 -8.40 -22.76
C CYS A 188 4.19 -8.07 -23.15
N ASP A 189 5.11 -9.02 -22.93
CA ASP A 189 6.55 -8.87 -23.21
C ASP A 189 7.22 -7.65 -22.54
N GLY A 190 6.73 -7.26 -21.35
CA GLY A 190 7.30 -6.17 -20.56
C GLY A 190 6.72 -4.79 -20.87
N ARG A 191 5.77 -4.71 -21.81
CA ARG A 191 5.13 -3.44 -22.20
C ARG A 191 4.14 -2.90 -21.19
N VAL A 192 3.63 -3.76 -20.30
CA VAL A 192 2.81 -3.34 -19.17
C VAL A 192 3.45 -3.82 -17.88
N ILE A 193 3.75 -2.88 -17.01
CA ILE A 193 4.48 -3.08 -15.77
C ILE A 193 3.57 -2.73 -14.62
N LEU A 194 3.17 -3.74 -13.86
CA LEU A 194 2.44 -3.58 -12.61
C LEU A 194 3.46 -3.53 -11.47
N ASP A 195 3.55 -2.42 -10.75
CA ASP A 195 4.49 -2.25 -9.64
C ASP A 195 3.80 -1.83 -8.34
N GLY A 196 4.39 -2.23 -7.23
CA GLY A 196 3.84 -1.96 -5.92
C GLY A 196 4.84 -2.13 -4.80
N LYS A 197 4.51 -1.59 -3.63
CA LYS A 197 5.26 -1.77 -2.40
C LYS A 197 4.27 -2.02 -1.26
N VAL A 198 4.38 -3.19 -0.66
CA VAL A 198 3.55 -3.60 0.48
C VAL A 198 4.23 -3.17 1.77
N ASP A 199 3.48 -2.52 2.65
CA ASP A 199 3.99 -2.04 3.95
C ASP A 199 4.41 -3.22 4.83
N LEU A 200 3.55 -4.26 4.93
CA LEU A 200 3.87 -5.49 5.65
C LEU A 200 3.21 -6.70 4.99
N SER A 201 3.99 -7.76 4.78
CA SER A 201 3.47 -9.09 4.46
C SER A 201 3.82 -10.07 5.58
N LEU A 202 2.88 -10.98 5.85
CA LEU A 202 3.00 -12.02 6.86
C LEU A 202 2.70 -13.37 6.23
N GLY A 203 3.42 -14.41 6.65
CA GLY A 203 3.18 -15.78 6.23
C GLY A 203 3.66 -16.11 4.81
N THR A 204 3.34 -17.31 4.37
CA THR A 204 3.73 -17.83 3.05
C THR A 204 2.68 -18.82 2.56
N ALA A 205 2.57 -18.95 1.24
CA ALA A 205 1.87 -20.08 0.63
C ALA A 205 2.61 -21.40 0.93
N HIS A 206 1.86 -22.50 1.00
CA HIS A 206 2.39 -23.86 1.12
C HIS A 206 1.72 -24.72 0.04
N GLY A 207 2.46 -25.07 -1.01
CA GLY A 207 1.83 -25.62 -2.22
C GLY A 207 0.75 -24.66 -2.72
N ARG A 208 -0.47 -25.17 -2.89
CA ARG A 208 -1.65 -24.41 -3.33
C ARG A 208 -2.44 -23.74 -2.19
N THR A 209 -2.04 -23.95 -0.94
CA THR A 209 -2.70 -23.39 0.23
C THR A 209 -2.23 -21.95 0.49
N ALA A 210 -3.14 -20.98 0.42
CA ALA A 210 -2.84 -19.59 0.65
C ALA A 210 -2.59 -19.31 2.14
N GLY A 211 -1.40 -18.80 2.47
CA GLY A 211 -1.04 -18.48 3.85
C GLY A 211 -0.52 -17.05 4.06
N LYS A 212 -0.40 -16.27 2.97
CA LYS A 212 0.12 -14.90 3.05
C LYS A 212 -0.98 -13.90 3.40
N VAL A 213 -0.68 -12.93 4.25
CA VAL A 213 -1.53 -11.77 4.54
C VAL A 213 -0.76 -10.52 4.10
N ILE A 214 -1.43 -9.62 3.37
CA ILE A 214 -0.88 -8.32 2.96
C ILE A 214 -1.56 -7.25 3.79
N VAL A 215 -0.76 -6.39 4.44
CA VAL A 215 -1.22 -5.31 5.30
C VAL A 215 -0.71 -3.98 4.75
N ASP A 216 -1.59 -2.98 4.71
CA ASP A 216 -1.29 -1.59 4.35
C ASP A 216 -1.66 -0.69 5.54
N PHE A 217 -0.67 0.03 6.08
CA PHE A 217 -0.80 0.91 7.22
C PHE A 217 -1.17 2.32 6.76
N LYS A 218 -2.26 2.86 7.31
CA LYS A 218 -2.76 4.20 6.99
C LYS A 218 -2.63 5.12 8.18
N THR A 219 -2.14 6.34 7.94
CA THR A 219 -2.02 7.40 8.95
C THR A 219 -3.22 8.36 8.97
N GLY A 220 -4.22 8.15 8.10
CA GLY A 220 -5.35 9.05 7.91
C GLY A 220 -6.68 8.32 7.69
N THR A 221 -7.71 9.06 7.31
CA THR A 221 -9.10 8.57 7.23
C THR A 221 -9.28 7.38 6.30
N SER A 222 -10.18 6.47 6.67
CA SER A 222 -10.60 5.35 5.83
C SER A 222 -11.32 5.83 4.57
N LEU A 223 -10.83 5.36 3.41
CA LEU A 223 -11.41 5.60 2.10
C LEU A 223 -11.71 4.26 1.42
N PRO A 224 -12.83 4.11 0.68
CA PRO A 224 -13.15 2.88 -0.04
C PRO A 224 -12.02 2.39 -0.97
N VAL A 225 -11.30 3.33 -1.60
CA VAL A 225 -10.17 3.02 -2.51
C VAL A 225 -9.04 2.25 -1.84
N HIS A 226 -8.88 2.35 -0.51
CA HIS A 226 -7.84 1.61 0.21
C HIS A 226 -8.01 0.09 0.13
N ARG A 227 -9.26 -0.39 0.00
CA ARG A 227 -9.54 -1.80 -0.23
C ARG A 227 -9.10 -2.22 -1.64
N GLU A 228 -9.42 -1.40 -2.63
CA GLU A 228 -9.05 -1.64 -4.04
C GLU A 228 -7.52 -1.63 -4.25
N ASP A 229 -6.81 -0.75 -3.54
CA ASP A 229 -5.35 -0.69 -3.50
C ASP A 229 -4.72 -2.04 -3.11
N LEU A 230 -5.26 -2.69 -2.08
CA LEU A 230 -4.78 -3.98 -1.61
C LEU A 230 -5.14 -5.11 -2.57
N ARG A 231 -6.31 -5.05 -3.21
CA ARG A 231 -6.70 -6.05 -4.22
C ARG A 231 -5.73 -6.02 -5.41
N PHE A 232 -5.27 -4.83 -5.81
CA PHE A 232 -4.21 -4.70 -6.82
C PHE A 232 -2.95 -5.47 -6.41
N TYR A 233 -2.48 -5.33 -5.16
CA TYR A 233 -1.36 -6.12 -4.65
C TYR A 233 -1.64 -7.62 -4.62
N ALA A 234 -2.88 -8.06 -4.37
CA ALA A 234 -3.25 -9.46 -4.44
C ALA A 234 -3.04 -10.04 -5.84
N VAL A 235 -3.45 -9.31 -6.90
CA VAL A 235 -3.23 -9.74 -8.30
C VAL A 235 -1.73 -9.80 -8.60
N VAL A 236 -0.97 -8.74 -8.31
CA VAL A 236 0.49 -8.73 -8.58
C VAL A 236 1.21 -9.86 -7.83
N GLU A 237 0.82 -10.14 -6.59
CA GLU A 237 1.37 -11.24 -5.80
C GLU A 237 1.03 -12.61 -6.40
N THR A 238 -0.22 -12.79 -6.86
CA THR A 238 -0.69 -14.02 -7.50
C THR A 238 0.05 -14.27 -8.81
N LEU A 239 0.27 -13.24 -9.63
CA LEU A 239 1.05 -13.33 -10.87
C LEU A 239 2.51 -13.71 -10.62
N ARG A 240 3.07 -13.34 -9.47
CA ARG A 240 4.46 -13.62 -9.09
C ARG A 240 4.66 -15.00 -8.49
N ILE A 241 3.76 -15.44 -7.62
CA ILE A 241 3.91 -16.68 -6.83
C ILE A 241 3.10 -17.85 -7.41
N GLY A 242 2.03 -17.56 -8.16
CA GLY A 242 1.06 -18.55 -8.61
C GLY A 242 -0.04 -18.86 -7.60
N VAL A 243 0.05 -18.33 -6.37
CA VAL A 243 -0.95 -18.51 -5.31
C VAL A 243 -1.26 -17.15 -4.67
N PRO A 244 -2.54 -16.78 -4.53
CA PRO A 244 -2.91 -15.50 -3.95
C PRO A 244 -2.60 -15.42 -2.45
N PRO A 245 -2.49 -14.19 -1.89
CA PRO A 245 -2.59 -14.02 -0.44
C PRO A 245 -3.97 -14.49 0.03
N ARG A 246 -4.06 -15.00 1.25
CA ARG A 246 -5.34 -15.44 1.84
C ARG A 246 -6.23 -14.25 2.24
N MET A 247 -5.59 -13.14 2.61
CA MET A 247 -6.26 -12.00 3.23
C MET A 247 -5.49 -10.71 2.98
N LEU A 248 -6.25 -9.64 2.84
CA LEU A 248 -5.80 -8.26 2.72
C LEU A 248 -6.29 -7.49 3.94
N SER A 249 -5.48 -6.58 4.47
CA SER A 249 -5.90 -5.77 5.61
C SER A 249 -5.41 -4.33 5.52
N SER A 250 -6.34 -3.37 5.53
CA SER A 250 -6.00 -1.97 5.78
C SER A 250 -6.02 -1.74 7.28
N TYR A 251 -4.94 -1.21 7.83
CA TYR A 251 -4.85 -0.90 9.26
C TYR A 251 -4.67 0.60 9.49
N TYR A 252 -5.67 1.21 10.10
CA TYR A 252 -5.73 2.64 10.35
C TYR A 252 -5.15 2.95 11.73
N LEU A 253 -3.98 3.59 11.77
CA LEU A 253 -3.23 3.84 13.01
C LEU A 253 -3.98 4.74 13.99
N ASP A 254 -4.88 5.59 13.50
CA ASP A 254 -5.75 6.44 14.31
C ASP A 254 -6.97 5.69 14.91
N ARG A 255 -7.36 4.56 14.31
CA ARG A 255 -8.53 3.76 14.73
C ARG A 255 -8.19 2.48 15.49
N GLY A 256 -6.97 1.98 15.38
CA GLY A 256 -6.47 0.84 16.14
C GLY A 256 -7.12 -0.52 15.80
N HIS A 257 -7.85 -0.64 14.68
CA HIS A 257 -8.44 -1.91 14.24
C HIS A 257 -8.23 -2.18 12.74
N PRO A 258 -8.03 -3.46 12.36
CA PRO A 258 -7.92 -3.86 10.97
C PRO A 258 -9.27 -3.80 10.25
N VAL A 259 -9.22 -3.48 8.96
CA VAL A 259 -10.33 -3.69 8.02
C VAL A 259 -9.85 -4.69 6.98
N SER A 260 -10.32 -5.93 7.11
CA SER A 260 -9.80 -7.03 6.32
C SER A 260 -10.77 -7.50 5.22
N GLU A 261 -10.21 -8.17 4.24
CA GLU A 261 -10.92 -8.84 3.15
C GLU A 261 -10.24 -10.17 2.86
N THR A 262 -11.00 -11.26 2.93
CA THR A 262 -10.55 -12.56 2.43
C THR A 262 -10.46 -12.52 0.92
N VAL A 263 -9.36 -13.01 0.37
CA VAL A 263 -9.18 -13.04 -1.08
C VAL A 263 -9.94 -14.23 -1.65
N SER A 264 -10.77 -13.95 -2.65
CA SER A 264 -11.50 -14.95 -3.45
C SER A 264 -11.10 -14.84 -4.92
N LEU A 265 -11.43 -15.88 -5.71
CA LEU A 265 -11.21 -15.84 -7.15
C LEU A 265 -12.00 -14.70 -7.80
N GLU A 266 -13.26 -14.48 -7.39
CA GLU A 266 -14.09 -13.41 -7.93
C GLU A 266 -13.48 -12.02 -7.66
N THR A 267 -12.86 -11.85 -6.49
CA THR A 267 -12.18 -10.60 -6.14
C THR A 267 -10.95 -10.37 -7.02
N LEU A 268 -10.20 -11.43 -7.35
CA LEU A 268 -9.04 -11.35 -8.24
C LEU A 268 -9.48 -11.05 -9.68
N GLU A 269 -10.51 -11.73 -10.18
CA GLU A 269 -11.08 -11.52 -11.53
C GLU A 269 -11.62 -10.10 -11.70
N ALA A 270 -12.39 -9.60 -10.71
CA ALA A 270 -12.87 -8.22 -10.71
C ALA A 270 -11.72 -7.20 -10.71
N THR A 271 -10.62 -7.52 -10.02
CA THR A 271 -9.44 -6.67 -9.99
C THR A 271 -8.65 -6.73 -11.29
N VAL A 272 -8.56 -7.90 -11.92
CA VAL A 272 -8.01 -8.06 -13.28
C VAL A 272 -8.76 -7.18 -14.27
N ALA A 273 -10.09 -7.19 -14.24
CA ALA A 273 -10.91 -6.33 -15.09
C ALA A 273 -10.64 -4.84 -14.82
N ARG A 274 -10.54 -4.42 -13.55
CA ARG A 274 -10.21 -3.03 -13.17
C ARG A 274 -8.82 -2.61 -13.65
N VAL A 275 -7.83 -3.49 -13.54
CA VAL A 275 -6.46 -3.26 -14.02
C VAL A 275 -6.46 -3.09 -15.53
N ALA A 276 -7.12 -3.99 -16.27
CA ALA A 276 -7.21 -3.91 -17.72
C ALA A 276 -7.89 -2.62 -18.20
N ASP A 277 -9.05 -2.26 -17.62
CA ASP A 277 -9.73 -1.00 -17.92
C ASP A 277 -8.86 0.22 -17.58
N GLY A 278 -8.15 0.18 -16.46
CA GLY A 278 -7.23 1.24 -16.05
C GLY A 278 -6.08 1.45 -17.05
N VAL A 279 -5.47 0.36 -17.54
CA VAL A 279 -4.44 0.43 -18.59
C VAL A 279 -5.04 0.97 -19.89
N GLY A 280 -6.21 0.48 -20.31
CA GLY A 280 -6.90 0.97 -21.50
C GLY A 280 -7.12 2.48 -21.44
N ARG A 281 -7.67 2.99 -20.33
CA ARG A 281 -7.83 4.44 -20.11
C ARG A 281 -6.51 5.20 -20.18
N LEU A 282 -5.46 4.70 -19.53
CA LEU A 282 -4.16 5.37 -19.56
C LEU A 282 -3.60 5.51 -20.97
N VAL A 283 -3.69 4.44 -21.78
CA VAL A 283 -3.24 4.48 -23.17
C VAL A 283 -4.12 5.41 -24.01
N GLU A 284 -5.44 5.34 -23.86
CA GLU A 284 -6.37 6.19 -24.60
C GLU A 284 -6.23 7.68 -24.27
N LEU A 285 -6.03 8.03 -23.00
CA LEU A 285 -5.81 9.41 -22.57
C LEU A 285 -4.53 10.01 -23.13
N ARG A 286 -3.48 9.20 -23.29
CA ARG A 286 -2.16 9.65 -23.75
C ARG A 286 -2.00 9.61 -25.26
N HIS A 287 -2.54 8.58 -25.91
CA HIS A 287 -2.28 8.27 -27.32
C HIS A 287 -3.54 8.07 -28.16
N GLY A 288 -4.68 7.81 -27.54
CA GLY A 288 -5.95 7.53 -28.23
C GLY A 288 -6.84 8.76 -28.47
N GLY A 289 -6.44 9.96 -28.02
CA GLY A 289 -7.23 11.18 -28.19
C GLY A 289 -8.54 11.22 -27.40
N ARG A 290 -8.64 10.42 -26.33
CA ARG A 290 -9.81 10.39 -25.45
C ARG A 290 -10.01 11.73 -24.75
N THR A 291 -11.24 12.22 -24.76
CA THR A 291 -11.63 13.35 -23.92
C THR A 291 -11.68 12.91 -22.46
N PRO A 292 -10.90 13.53 -21.54
CA PRO A 292 -10.87 13.14 -20.15
C PRO A 292 -12.23 13.39 -19.47
N ASN A 293 -12.70 12.42 -18.69
CA ASN A 293 -13.89 12.60 -17.88
C ASN A 293 -13.68 13.64 -16.76
N ARG A 294 -14.81 14.14 -16.24
CA ARG A 294 -14.89 14.97 -15.02
C ARG A 294 -15.88 14.31 -14.08
N VAL A 295 -15.42 13.94 -12.89
CA VAL A 295 -16.25 13.28 -11.87
C VAL A 295 -16.29 14.17 -10.62
N PRO A 296 -17.48 14.67 -10.21
CA PRO A 296 -17.60 15.47 -9.00
C PRO A 296 -17.41 14.59 -7.75
N GLY A 297 -16.78 15.15 -6.72
CA GLY A 297 -16.64 14.48 -5.42
C GLY A 297 -15.70 15.21 -4.47
N PRO A 298 -15.44 14.62 -3.28
CA PRO A 298 -14.58 15.22 -2.26
C PRO A 298 -13.21 15.70 -2.77
N PRO A 299 -12.54 15.02 -3.74
CA PRO A 299 -11.28 15.51 -4.30
C PRO A 299 -11.34 16.90 -4.97
N CYS A 300 -12.52 17.41 -5.32
CA CYS A 300 -12.68 18.74 -5.90
C CYS A 300 -12.19 19.87 -4.97
N ARG A 301 -12.19 19.66 -3.65
CA ARG A 301 -11.75 20.66 -2.66
C ARG A 301 -10.25 21.01 -2.76
N TRP A 302 -9.46 20.12 -3.33
CA TRP A 302 -8.00 20.26 -3.48
C TRP A 302 -7.56 19.85 -4.88
N CYS A 303 -8.45 20.04 -5.87
CA CYS A 303 -8.14 19.74 -7.27
C CYS A 303 -7.38 20.93 -7.89
N PRO A 304 -6.20 20.71 -8.49
CA PRO A 304 -5.47 21.80 -9.15
C PRO A 304 -6.21 22.41 -10.34
N ALA A 305 -7.04 21.63 -11.03
CA ALA A 305 -7.88 22.11 -12.13
C ALA A 305 -9.17 22.82 -11.66
N TYR A 306 -9.34 23.10 -10.37
CA TYR A 306 -10.62 23.58 -9.82
C TYR A 306 -11.11 24.89 -10.45
N ASP A 307 -10.20 25.85 -10.64
CA ASP A 307 -10.56 27.19 -11.13
C ASP A 307 -11.12 27.18 -12.57
N ASP A 308 -10.76 26.16 -13.36
CA ASP A 308 -11.20 25.96 -14.74
C ASP A 308 -12.20 24.78 -14.91
N CYS A 309 -12.75 24.25 -13.81
CA CYS A 309 -13.63 23.08 -13.82
C CYS A 309 -15.04 23.40 -13.34
N ASP A 310 -15.93 23.64 -14.30
CA ASP A 310 -17.37 23.86 -14.08
C ASP A 310 -18.04 22.77 -13.23
N VAL A 311 -17.73 21.49 -13.47
CA VAL A 311 -18.25 20.35 -12.71
C VAL A 311 -17.81 20.41 -11.24
N GLY A 312 -16.55 20.76 -10.97
CA GLY A 312 -16.01 20.87 -9.62
C GLY A 312 -16.60 22.06 -8.87
N GLN A 313 -16.77 23.20 -9.55
CA GLN A 313 -17.37 24.40 -8.99
C GLN A 313 -18.84 24.17 -8.62
N ALA A 314 -19.63 23.58 -9.53
CA ALA A 314 -21.02 23.24 -9.26
C ALA A 314 -21.15 22.30 -8.05
N HIS A 315 -20.31 21.25 -7.97
CA HIS A 315 -20.28 20.36 -6.83
C HIS A 315 -19.98 21.09 -5.52
N ARG A 316 -18.97 21.98 -5.48
CA ARG A 316 -18.64 22.67 -4.22
C ARG A 316 -19.72 23.66 -3.78
N THR A 317 -20.37 24.35 -4.70
CA THR A 317 -21.47 25.27 -4.37
C THR A 317 -22.63 24.53 -3.69
N GLU A 318 -22.96 23.30 -4.10
CA GLU A 318 -24.03 22.52 -3.48
C GLU A 318 -23.74 22.12 -2.02
N PHE A 319 -22.48 22.09 -1.59
CA PHE A 319 -22.07 21.63 -0.25
C PHE A 319 -21.46 22.74 0.63
N ASP A 320 -21.18 23.93 0.08
CA ASP A 320 -20.73 25.11 0.83
C ASP A 320 -21.93 25.92 1.42
N ASP A 321 -23.18 25.58 1.06
CA ASP A 321 -24.43 26.21 1.54
C ASP A 321 -25.08 25.50 2.77
N ASP A 322 -24.44 24.48 3.35
CA ASP A 322 -24.82 23.76 4.60
C ASP A 322 -23.80 23.99 5.74
#